data_AF-A0A3D4VDS1-F1
#
_entry.id   AF-A0A3D4VDS1-F1
#
_cell.length_a   1.000
_cell.length_b   1.000
_cell.length_c   1.000
_cell.angle_alpha   90.00
_cell.angle_beta   90.00
_cell.angle_gamma   90.00
#
_symmetry.space_group_name_H-M   'P 1'
#
loop_
_entity.id
_entity.type
_entity.pdbx_description
1 polymer ?
#
loop_
_entity_poly.entity_id
_entity_poly.type
_entity_poly.pdbx_seq_one_letter_code
_entity_poly.pdbx_strand_id
1 'polypeptide(L)'
;MKTRYLLSLALVGATLSACATSTGVDSLADGAKNSPNDNGQIVAGTVEVKATRPNLTLRNTTEAVIGYMVVDSEMATVALYPPCDERCPQIVQGASATVPYPSIAGYTNTSKAAIVMWWTYRRGADGVLRPDTGGVQTARVTL
;
A
#
# COMPACT_ATOMS: atom_id res chain seq x y z
N MET A 1 -7.85 30.90 -68.47
CA MET A 1 -9.20 30.28 -68.52
C MET A 1 -9.15 28.96 -67.75
N LYS A 2 -10.05 28.81 -66.76
CA LYS A 2 -10.55 27.57 -66.11
C LYS A 2 -9.61 26.69 -65.26
N THR A 3 -9.69 26.99 -63.96
CA THR A 3 -9.82 26.10 -62.77
C THR A 3 -10.19 24.63 -63.04
N ARG A 4 -9.58 23.69 -62.29
CA ARG A 4 -10.27 22.65 -61.49
C ARG A 4 -9.28 21.84 -60.63
N TYR A 5 -9.35 22.08 -59.31
CA TYR A 5 -8.89 21.19 -58.25
C TYR A 5 -9.85 20.01 -58.12
N LEU A 6 -9.35 18.79 -57.92
CA LEU A 6 -10.13 17.68 -57.39
C LEU A 6 -9.34 16.96 -56.30
N LEU A 7 -9.71 17.28 -55.06
CA LEU A 7 -9.49 16.48 -53.86
C LEU A 7 -10.36 15.21 -53.94
N SER A 8 -9.79 14.05 -53.64
CA SER A 8 -10.54 12.86 -53.20
C SER A 8 -9.70 12.07 -52.19
N LEU A 9 -9.81 12.44 -50.92
CA LEU A 9 -9.43 11.59 -49.79
C LEU A 9 -10.70 10.90 -49.29
N ALA A 10 -10.73 9.58 -49.28
CA ALA A 10 -11.73 8.80 -48.57
C ALA A 10 -10.98 7.88 -47.60
N LEU A 11 -11.10 8.14 -46.29
CA LEU A 11 -10.78 7.16 -45.26
C LEU A 11 -11.98 7.02 -44.32
N VAL A 12 -12.40 5.77 -44.17
CA VAL A 12 -13.53 5.32 -43.37
C VAL A 12 -13.05 5.02 -41.95
N GLY A 13 -13.79 5.54 -40.97
CA GLY A 13 -14.20 4.81 -39.75
C GLY A 13 -13.16 4.55 -38.65
N ALA A 14 -13.40 5.12 -37.48
CA ALA A 14 -13.44 4.38 -36.20
C ALA A 14 -14.10 5.23 -35.11
N THR A 15 -14.95 4.58 -34.34
CA THR A 15 -15.89 5.10 -33.35
C THR A 15 -15.28 5.37 -31.97
N LEU A 16 -15.91 6.32 -31.26
CA LEU A 16 -16.12 6.43 -29.81
C LEU A 16 -14.89 6.36 -28.89
N SER A 17 -14.53 7.51 -28.34
CA SER A 17 -13.95 7.58 -27.00
C SER A 17 -14.62 8.71 -26.23
N ALA A 18 -15.51 8.34 -25.29
CA ALA A 18 -16.09 9.27 -24.34
C ALA A 18 -15.02 9.60 -23.28
N CYS A 19 -14.45 10.80 -23.36
CA CYS A 19 -13.59 11.31 -22.29
C CYS A 19 -14.50 11.96 -21.24
N ALA A 20 -14.88 11.18 -20.22
CA ALA A 20 -15.51 11.72 -19.03
C ALA A 20 -14.46 12.55 -18.27
N THR A 21 -14.51 13.87 -18.45
CA THR A 21 -13.80 14.81 -17.59
C THR A 21 -14.62 14.98 -16.32
N SER A 22 -14.24 14.27 -15.26
CA SER A 22 -14.65 14.64 -13.90
C SER A 22 -13.62 15.63 -13.37
N THR A 23 -13.90 16.92 -13.54
CA THR A 23 -13.27 17.98 -12.76
C THR A 23 -13.87 17.98 -11.35
N GLY A 24 -13.46 16.99 -10.55
CA GLY A 24 -13.63 17.00 -9.10
C GLY A 24 -12.44 17.70 -8.47
N VAL A 25 -12.43 19.04 -8.52
CA VAL A 25 -11.58 19.85 -7.63
C VAL A 25 -12.38 20.11 -6.38
N ASP A 26 -12.24 19.26 -5.37
CA ASP A 26 -12.53 19.61 -3.97
C ASP A 26 -12.10 18.45 -3.06
N SER A 27 -10.93 18.60 -2.44
CA SER A 27 -10.70 18.31 -1.02
C SER A 27 -9.20 18.40 -0.72
N LEU A 28 -8.76 19.62 -0.41
CA LEU A 28 -7.73 19.81 0.60
C LEU A 28 -8.37 19.39 1.94
N ALA A 29 -8.13 18.14 2.35
CA ALA A 29 -8.38 17.66 3.70
C ALA A 29 -7.17 16.79 4.05
N ASP A 30 -6.21 17.36 4.77
CA ASP A 30 -6.07 17.19 6.21
C ASP A 30 -5.63 15.77 6.58
N GLY A 31 -4.36 15.68 6.97
CA GLY A 31 -3.72 14.59 7.71
C GLY A 31 -4.30 13.21 7.51
N ALA A 32 -3.62 12.38 6.71
CA ALA A 32 -3.87 10.96 6.58
C ALA A 32 -3.83 10.27 7.96
N LYS A 33 -4.96 10.32 8.67
CA LYS A 33 -5.30 9.39 9.73
C LYS A 33 -5.71 8.13 9.01
N ASN A 34 -4.76 7.21 8.83
CA ASN A 34 -5.09 5.81 8.54
C ASN A 34 -5.80 5.24 9.78
N SER A 35 -7.09 5.53 9.88
CA SER A 35 -8.00 4.83 10.76
C SER A 35 -8.03 3.37 10.32
N PRO A 36 -7.97 2.39 11.24
CA PRO A 36 -8.20 1.00 10.88
C PRO A 36 -9.60 0.91 10.28
N ASN A 37 -9.73 0.45 9.03
CA ASN A 37 -11.02 -0.05 8.58
C ASN A 37 -11.12 -1.49 9.07
N ASP A 38 -12.14 -1.78 9.87
CA ASP A 38 -12.40 -3.10 10.44
C ASP A 38 -12.90 -4.14 9.41
N ASN A 39 -12.92 -3.80 8.11
CA ASN A 39 -13.63 -4.55 7.07
C ASN A 39 -12.76 -5.00 5.88
N GLY A 40 -11.43 -5.08 6.02
CA GLY A 40 -10.56 -5.65 4.99
C GLY A 40 -10.63 -4.95 3.63
N GLN A 41 -10.99 -3.66 3.60
CA GLN A 41 -11.08 -2.93 2.34
C GLN A 41 -9.68 -2.79 1.72
N ILE A 42 -9.53 -3.26 0.48
CA ILE A 42 -8.31 -3.17 -0.31
C ILE A 42 -8.14 -1.72 -0.75
N VAL A 43 -7.24 -0.98 -0.11
CA VAL A 43 -6.83 0.35 -0.58
C VAL A 43 -5.54 0.18 -1.37
N ALA A 44 -5.57 0.47 -2.67
CA ALA A 44 -4.36 0.49 -3.50
C ALA A 44 -3.36 1.51 -2.93
N GLY A 45 -2.07 1.15 -2.87
CA GLY A 45 -1.06 1.99 -2.22
C GLY A 45 -0.98 1.82 -0.70
N THR A 46 -1.56 0.75 -0.13
CA THR A 46 -1.43 0.42 1.30
C THR A 46 -0.98 -1.03 1.51
N VAL A 47 -0.95 -1.48 2.76
CA VAL A 47 -0.82 -2.90 3.10
C VAL A 47 -2.17 -3.39 3.56
N GLU A 48 -2.70 -4.41 2.87
CA GLU A 48 -3.88 -5.11 3.33
C GLU A 48 -3.47 -6.05 4.46
N VAL A 49 -4.16 -5.94 5.60
CA VAL A 49 -3.91 -6.75 6.79
C VAL A 49 -5.16 -7.55 7.11
N LYS A 50 -5.03 -8.88 7.14
CA LYS A 50 -6.12 -9.79 7.51
C LYS A 50 -5.70 -10.64 8.69
N ALA A 51 -6.50 -10.62 9.76
CA ALA A 51 -6.35 -11.54 10.87
C ALA A 51 -7.20 -12.80 10.64
N THR A 52 -6.59 -13.97 10.72
CA THR A 52 -7.29 -15.25 10.74
C THR A 52 -6.48 -16.21 11.59
N ARG A 53 -6.99 -16.55 12.78
CA ARG A 53 -6.26 -17.38 13.74
C ARG A 53 -5.71 -18.66 13.08
N PRO A 54 -4.45 -19.04 13.35
CA PRO A 54 -3.49 -18.44 14.29
C PRO A 54 -2.53 -17.42 13.64
N ASN A 55 -2.91 -16.80 12.51
CA ASN A 55 -2.01 -16.01 11.67
C ASN A 55 -2.56 -14.61 11.32
N LEU A 56 -1.65 -13.70 11.03
CA LEU A 56 -1.92 -12.53 10.20
C LEU A 56 -1.48 -12.82 8.77
N THR A 57 -2.22 -12.31 7.80
CA THR A 57 -1.82 -12.24 6.40
C THR A 57 -1.64 -10.78 6.04
N LEU A 58 -0.46 -10.43 5.57
CA LEU A 58 -0.11 -9.10 5.07
C LEU A 58 0.02 -9.20 3.55
N ARG A 59 -0.68 -8.35 2.80
CA ARG A 59 -0.53 -8.28 1.34
C ARG A 59 -0.10 -6.89 0.93
N ASN A 60 0.98 -6.82 0.16
CA ASN A 60 1.49 -5.57 -0.37
C ASN A 60 0.70 -5.18 -1.63
N THR A 61 -0.17 -4.17 -1.51
CA THR A 61 -0.93 -3.61 -2.65
C THR A 61 -0.32 -2.30 -3.14
N THR A 62 0.89 -1.95 -2.67
CA THR A 62 1.67 -0.82 -3.15
C THR A 62 2.49 -1.22 -4.39
N GLU A 63 2.94 -0.22 -5.15
CA GLU A 63 3.87 -0.41 -6.28
C GLU A 63 5.33 -0.56 -5.83
N ALA A 64 5.61 -0.36 -4.53
CA ALA A 64 6.95 -0.44 -3.97
C ALA A 64 7.20 -1.78 -3.27
N VAL A 65 8.47 -2.13 -3.07
CA VAL A 65 8.83 -3.13 -2.05
C VAL A 65 8.62 -2.49 -0.69
N ILE A 66 8.01 -3.22 0.24
CA ILE A 66 7.83 -2.73 1.61
C ILE A 66 8.65 -3.54 2.60
N GLY A 67 9.10 -2.89 3.67
CA GLY A 67 9.53 -3.55 4.90
C GLY A 67 8.41 -3.49 5.91
N TYR A 68 8.30 -4.49 6.78
CA TYR A 68 7.28 -4.50 7.82
C TYR A 68 7.78 -4.99 9.17
N MET A 69 7.05 -4.59 10.20
CA MET A 69 7.18 -5.06 11.58
C MET A 69 5.78 -5.24 12.18
N VAL A 70 5.61 -6.27 13.01
CA VAL A 70 4.36 -6.52 13.74
C VAL A 70 4.65 -6.63 15.22
N VAL A 71 3.93 -5.84 16.01
CA VAL A 71 4.07 -5.76 17.46
C VAL A 71 2.71 -5.92 18.13
N ASP A 72 2.66 -6.48 19.32
CA ASP A 72 1.46 -6.46 20.16
C ASP A 72 1.08 -5.01 20.52
N SER A 73 -0.22 -4.70 20.52
CA SER A 73 -0.69 -3.32 20.70
C SER A 73 -0.45 -2.75 22.10
N GLU A 74 -0.44 -3.59 23.14
CA GLU A 74 -0.13 -3.15 24.51
C GLU A 74 1.37 -2.92 24.63
N MET A 75 2.18 -3.81 24.06
CA MET A 75 3.64 -3.65 23.99
C MET A 75 4.07 -2.41 23.19
N ALA A 76 3.33 -2.03 22.14
CA ALA A 76 3.57 -0.82 21.36
C ALA A 76 3.45 0.49 22.18
N THR A 77 2.75 0.47 23.33
CA THR A 77 2.57 1.66 24.17
C THR A 77 3.71 1.89 25.16
N VAL A 78 4.50 0.86 25.46
CA VAL A 78 5.52 0.88 26.52
C VAL A 78 6.95 0.81 26.01
N ALA A 79 7.15 0.56 24.71
CA ALA A 79 8.47 0.44 24.10
C ALA A 79 8.57 1.18 22.76
N LEU A 80 9.77 1.69 22.48
CA LEU A 80 10.09 2.26 21.17
C LEU A 80 10.53 1.14 20.23
N TYR A 81 9.87 1.06 19.08
CA TYR A 81 10.20 0.11 18.01
C TYR A 81 10.81 0.89 16.84
N PRO A 82 12.14 0.99 16.76
CA PRO A 82 12.76 1.66 15.62
C PRO A 82 12.38 0.91 14.34
N PRO A 83 12.23 1.61 13.19
CA PRO A 83 12.17 0.97 11.90
C PRO A 83 13.38 0.04 11.79
N CYS A 84 13.14 -1.23 11.50
CA CYS A 84 14.27 -2.11 11.27
C CYS A 84 14.94 -1.68 9.93
N ASP A 85 16.24 -1.94 9.82
CA ASP A 85 17.04 -1.54 8.66
C ASP A 85 16.86 -2.53 7.48
N GLU A 86 17.84 -2.67 6.58
CA GLU A 86 17.81 -3.61 5.44
C GLU A 86 17.44 -5.08 5.79
N ARG A 87 17.46 -5.46 7.07
CA ARG A 87 17.19 -6.82 7.58
C ARG A 87 15.72 -7.12 7.85
N CYS A 88 14.83 -6.15 7.67
CA CYS A 88 13.41 -6.41 7.91
C CYS A 88 12.87 -7.44 6.93
N PRO A 89 11.89 -8.24 7.35
CA PRO A 89 11.03 -8.94 6.43
C PRO A 89 10.49 -7.96 5.38
N GLN A 90 10.62 -8.34 4.11
CA GLN A 90 10.15 -7.55 2.98
C GLN A 90 9.00 -8.27 2.27
N ILE A 91 8.09 -7.48 1.69
CA ILE A 91 7.04 -7.99 0.81
C ILE A 91 7.18 -7.24 -0.52
N VAL A 92 7.48 -7.97 -1.59
CA VAL A 92 7.50 -7.38 -2.94
C VAL A 92 6.09 -7.04 -3.42
N GLN A 93 5.98 -6.21 -4.45
CA GLN A 93 4.69 -5.79 -5.01
C GLN A 93 3.78 -7.00 -5.31
N GLY A 94 2.53 -6.93 -4.83
CA GLY A 94 1.51 -7.94 -5.06
C GLY A 94 1.66 -9.23 -4.27
N ALA A 95 2.78 -9.43 -3.56
CA ALA A 95 3.01 -10.60 -2.73
C ALA A 95 2.34 -10.49 -1.36
N SER A 96 2.29 -11.63 -0.67
CA SER A 96 1.78 -11.74 0.69
C SER A 96 2.80 -12.38 1.62
N ALA A 97 2.73 -12.02 2.90
CA ALA A 97 3.43 -12.68 3.99
C ALA A 97 2.44 -13.18 5.04
N THR A 98 2.78 -14.31 5.67
CA THR A 98 2.04 -14.87 6.79
C THR A 98 2.86 -14.68 8.05
N VAL A 99 2.26 -14.07 9.08
CA VAL A 99 2.89 -13.82 10.38
C VAL A 99 2.14 -14.64 11.43
N PRO A 100 2.71 -15.75 11.92
CA PRO A 100 2.13 -16.50 13.04
C PRO A 100 2.04 -15.63 14.28
N TYR A 101 0.94 -15.68 15.03
CA TYR A 101 0.79 -14.88 16.25
C TYR A 101 1.93 -15.05 17.25
N PRO A 102 2.46 -16.26 17.52
CA PRO A 102 3.58 -16.45 18.44
C PRO A 102 4.89 -15.76 18.00
N SER A 103 4.99 -15.34 16.73
CA SER A 103 6.15 -14.60 16.20
C SER A 103 6.00 -13.08 16.32
N ILE A 104 4.82 -12.58 16.68
CA ILE A 104 4.58 -11.14 16.88
C ILE A 104 5.34 -10.69 18.13
N ALA A 105 6.10 -9.61 18.01
CA ALA A 105 6.89 -9.10 19.12
C ALA A 105 5.97 -8.67 20.28
N GLY A 106 6.23 -9.19 21.49
CA GLY A 106 5.41 -8.91 22.66
C GLY A 106 4.09 -9.68 22.74
N TYR A 107 3.85 -10.62 21.82
CA TYR A 107 2.62 -11.41 21.83
C TYR A 107 2.51 -12.32 23.07
N THR A 108 1.29 -12.41 23.57
CA THR A 108 0.88 -13.34 24.62
C THR A 108 -0.45 -13.99 24.22
N ASN A 109 -0.83 -15.09 24.88
CA ASN A 109 -2.15 -15.70 24.65
C ASN A 109 -3.33 -14.79 25.06
N THR A 110 -3.06 -13.70 25.79
CA THR A 110 -4.05 -12.70 26.19
C THR A 110 -4.14 -11.52 25.22
N SER A 111 -3.18 -11.39 24.28
CA SER A 111 -3.14 -10.33 23.26
C SER A 111 -4.45 -10.24 22.48
N LYS A 112 -4.95 -9.01 22.32
CA LYS A 112 -6.22 -8.72 21.62
C LYS A 112 -6.04 -8.04 20.28
N ALA A 113 -4.95 -7.32 20.10
CA ALA A 113 -4.67 -6.60 18.87
C ALA A 113 -3.16 -6.49 18.64
N ALA A 114 -2.78 -6.35 17.38
CA ALA A 114 -1.43 -6.05 16.95
C ALA A 114 -1.39 -4.73 16.18
N ILE A 115 -0.24 -4.09 16.16
CA ILE A 115 0.09 -2.98 15.27
C ILE A 115 1.02 -3.52 14.19
N VAL A 116 0.60 -3.41 12.94
CA VAL A 116 1.44 -3.63 11.77
C VAL A 116 2.00 -2.28 11.36
N MET A 117 3.32 -2.19 11.29
CA MET A 117 4.05 -1.01 10.82
C MET A 117 4.76 -1.35 9.53
N TRP A 118 4.78 -0.44 8.56
CA TRP A 118 5.51 -0.64 7.31
C TRP A 118 6.05 0.67 6.74
N TRP A 119 7.05 0.54 5.88
CA TRP A 119 7.63 1.63 5.10
C TRP A 119 7.96 1.13 3.70
N THR A 120 8.00 2.04 2.74
CA THR A 120 8.34 1.75 1.36
C THR A 120 9.86 1.79 1.18
N TYR A 121 10.36 0.98 0.25
CA TYR A 121 11.72 1.09 -0.26
C TYR A 121 11.69 1.72 -1.65
N ARG A 122 12.61 2.63 -1.91
CA ARG A 122 12.91 3.12 -3.24
C ARG A 122 14.10 2.35 -3.81
N ARG A 123 14.02 2.02 -5.09
CA ARG A 123 15.15 1.44 -5.81
C ARG A 123 16.06 2.56 -6.31
N GLY A 124 17.31 2.55 -5.90
CA GLY A 124 18.34 3.45 -6.42
C GLY A 124 18.70 3.13 -7.87
N ALA A 125 19.41 4.05 -8.53
CA ALA A 125 19.91 3.85 -9.89
C ALA A 125 20.91 2.67 -9.99
N ASP A 126 21.54 2.31 -8.87
CA ASP A 126 22.39 1.14 -8.69
C ASP A 126 21.61 -0.16 -8.45
N GLY A 127 20.27 -0.10 -8.44
CA GLY A 127 19.40 -1.23 -8.18
C GLY A 127 19.23 -1.57 -6.69
N VAL A 128 19.92 -0.88 -5.78
CA VAL A 128 19.85 -1.16 -4.34
C VAL A 128 18.58 -0.56 -3.75
N LEU A 129 17.87 -1.34 -2.93
CA LEU A 129 16.70 -0.87 -2.19
C LEU A 129 17.16 -0.02 -1.00
N ARG A 130 16.65 1.20 -0.90
CA ARG A 130 16.89 2.11 0.22
C ARG A 130 15.56 2.52 0.83
N PRO A 131 15.46 2.64 2.16
CA PRO A 131 14.26 3.15 2.79
C PRO A 131 13.83 4.46 2.11
N ASP A 132 12.56 4.54 1.74
CA ASP A 132 11.97 5.79 1.29
C ASP A 132 11.93 6.77 2.47
N THR A 133 12.02 8.06 2.17
CA THR A 133 11.87 9.12 3.17
C THR A 133 10.40 9.35 3.58
N GLY A 134 9.47 8.59 2.99
CA GLY A 134 8.08 8.52 3.44
C GLY A 134 8.00 7.96 4.86
N GLY A 135 7.23 8.60 5.73
CA GLY A 135 7.10 8.18 7.12
C GLY A 135 6.53 6.76 7.27
N VAL A 136 6.78 6.15 8.43
CA VAL A 136 6.23 4.84 8.79
C VAL A 136 4.70 4.90 8.78
N GLN A 137 4.09 3.94 8.08
CA GLN A 137 2.66 3.72 8.06
C GLN A 137 2.30 2.67 9.11
N THR A 138 1.10 2.77 9.69
CA THR A 138 0.65 1.86 10.74
C THR A 138 -0.79 1.44 10.53
N ALA A 139 -1.12 0.19 10.87
CA ALA A 139 -2.48 -0.32 10.97
C ALA A 139 -2.63 -1.14 12.26
N ARG A 140 -3.69 -0.90 13.00
CA ARG A 140 -4.10 -1.75 14.12
C ARG A 140 -5.02 -2.85 13.61
N VAL A 141 -4.79 -4.08 14.06
CA VAL A 141 -5.62 -5.24 13.69
C VAL A 141 -5.97 -6.06 14.93
N THR A 142 -7.23 -6.53 15.00
CA THR A 142 -7.71 -7.43 16.07
C THR A 142 -7.31 -8.88 15.78
N LEU A 143 -6.84 -9.62 16.80
CA LEU A 143 -6.30 -11.00 16.72
C LEU A 143 -7.30 -12.10 17.13
#